data_AF-E9S9W5-F1
#
_entry.id   AF-E9S9W5-F1
#
_cell.length_a   1.000
_cell.length_b   1.000
_cell.length_c   1.000
_cell.angle_alpha   90.00
_cell.angle_beta   90.00
_cell.angle_gamma   90.00
#
_symmetry.space_group_name_H-M   'P 1'
#
loop_
_entity.id
_entity.type
_entity.pdbx_description
1 polymer ?
#
loop_
_entity_poly.entity_id
_entity_poly.type
_entity_poly.pdbx_seq_one_letter_code
_entity_poly.pdbx_strand_id
1 'polypeptide(L)'
;MKNFKLYTPEKYNTADYEKAGQGIYKNAGGDYVTSLTFEMDNTRFGEEEDCPQDISQTPFEDLLDSYMVWVSDFYDDLNAESEVTCYQEFASGNIADIEKLLTIIGKQFYAVDDGDGYYHTVTE
;
A
#
# COMPACT_ATOMS: atom_id res chain seq x y z
N MET A 1 4.57 -8.75 2.10
CA MET A 1 3.66 -7.83 2.80
C MET A 1 2.37 -8.56 3.16
N LYS A 2 1.82 -8.31 4.35
CA LYS A 2 0.66 -9.01 4.90
C LYS A 2 -0.20 -8.11 5.78
N ASN A 3 -1.33 -8.64 6.24
CA ASN A 3 -2.20 -7.99 7.22
C ASN A 3 -2.73 -6.61 6.77
N PHE A 4 -2.98 -6.45 5.46
CA PHE A 4 -3.54 -5.23 4.89
C PHE A 4 -4.88 -4.85 5.52
N LYS A 5 -5.00 -3.59 5.96
CA LYS A 5 -6.20 -3.02 6.58
C LYS A 5 -6.45 -1.60 6.07
N LEU A 6 -7.72 -1.20 6.05
CA LEU A 6 -8.06 0.21 5.84
C LEU A 6 -7.52 1.07 6.99
N TYR A 7 -6.84 2.15 6.61
CA TYR A 7 -6.49 3.25 7.48
C TYR A 7 -7.31 4.48 7.07
N THR A 8 -7.84 5.23 8.03
CA THR A 8 -8.59 6.46 7.73
C THR A 8 -7.92 7.60 8.48
N PRO A 9 -6.98 8.32 7.85
CA PRO A 9 -6.29 9.45 8.48
C PRO A 9 -7.26 10.61 8.74
N GLU A 10 -6.95 11.44 9.74
CA GLU A 10 -7.78 12.60 10.06
C GLU A 10 -7.91 13.59 8.90
N LYS A 11 -6.88 13.68 8.03
CA LYS A 11 -6.87 14.56 6.85
C LYS A 11 -8.05 14.32 5.90
N TYR A 12 -8.62 13.12 5.87
CA TYR A 12 -9.81 12.81 5.06
C TYR A 12 -11.10 13.48 5.55
N ASN A 13 -11.10 14.06 6.75
CA ASN A 13 -12.23 14.81 7.28
C ASN A 13 -12.17 16.32 6.97
N THR A 14 -11.19 16.77 6.18
CA THR A 14 -11.09 18.18 5.74
C THR A 14 -11.88 18.41 4.45
N ALA A 15 -12.04 19.69 4.07
CA ALA A 15 -12.70 20.06 2.81
C ALA A 15 -11.90 19.69 1.55
N ASP A 16 -10.64 19.29 1.70
CA ASP A 16 -9.76 18.90 0.58
C ASP A 16 -10.02 17.48 0.09
N TYR A 17 -10.91 16.74 0.77
CA TYR A 17 -11.27 15.37 0.43
C TYR A 17 -12.78 15.19 0.33
N GLU A 18 -13.21 14.55 -0.76
CA GLU A 18 -14.60 14.13 -0.96
C GLU A 18 -14.69 12.60 -0.86
N LYS A 19 -15.62 12.08 -0.06
CA LYS A 19 -15.81 10.63 0.03
C LYS A 19 -16.40 10.07 -1.28
N ALA A 20 -15.66 9.20 -1.95
CA ALA A 20 -16.06 8.59 -3.23
C ALA A 20 -16.54 7.13 -3.07
N GLY A 21 -16.18 6.46 -1.98
CA GLY A 21 -16.55 5.07 -1.70
C GLY A 21 -16.23 4.65 -0.27
N GLN A 22 -16.37 3.36 0.03
CA GLN A 22 -15.94 2.83 1.34
C GLN A 22 -14.41 2.80 1.39
N GLY A 23 -13.82 3.68 2.20
CA GLY A 23 -12.36 3.81 2.30
C GLY A 23 -11.71 4.50 1.11
N ILE A 24 -12.50 5.06 0.18
CA ILE A 24 -12.01 5.77 -1.01
C ILE A 24 -12.44 7.23 -0.94
N TYR A 25 -11.50 8.12 -1.17
CA TYR A 25 -11.69 9.56 -1.18
C TYR A 25 -11.16 10.14 -2.48
N LYS A 26 -11.62 11.33 -2.86
CA LYS A 26 -11.08 12.11 -3.96
C LYS A 26 -10.41 13.35 -3.37
N ASN A 27 -9.13 13.54 -3.65
CA ASN A 27 -8.39 14.69 -3.13
C ASN A 27 -8.66 15.96 -3.99
N ALA A 28 -8.19 17.12 -3.51
CA ALA A 28 -8.33 18.40 -4.21
C ALA A 28 -7.63 18.44 -5.59
N GLY A 29 -6.65 17.57 -5.82
CA GLY A 29 -5.98 17.38 -7.12
C GLY A 29 -6.84 16.62 -8.15
N GLY A 30 -7.89 15.95 -7.69
CA GLY A 30 -8.80 15.16 -8.53
C GLY A 30 -8.47 13.67 -8.58
N ASP A 31 -7.45 13.21 -7.85
CA ASP A 31 -7.08 11.80 -7.76
C ASP A 31 -7.93 11.08 -6.72
N TYR A 32 -8.17 9.79 -6.96
CA TYR A 32 -8.78 8.89 -6.00
C TYR A 32 -7.69 8.33 -5.09
N VAL A 33 -7.92 8.35 -3.78
CA VAL A 33 -6.97 7.93 -2.76
C VAL A 33 -7.60 6.96 -1.78
N THR A 34 -6.78 6.06 -1.25
CA THR A 34 -7.08 5.24 -0.07
C THR A 34 -5.82 5.08 0.76
N SER A 35 -5.97 5.00 2.07
CA SER A 35 -4.84 4.68 2.95
C SER A 35 -4.99 3.26 3.48
N LEU A 36 -3.90 2.51 3.44
CA LEU A 36 -3.82 1.18 4.02
C LEU A 36 -2.71 1.14 5.07
N THR A 37 -2.92 0.30 6.08
CA THR A 37 -1.79 -0.26 6.85
C THR A 37 -1.48 -1.67 6.39
N PHE A 38 -0.24 -2.09 6.57
CA PHE A 38 0.21 -3.46 6.35
C PHE A 38 1.44 -3.75 7.22
N GLU A 39 1.89 -4.99 7.22
CA GLU A 39 3.11 -5.44 7.87
C GLU A 39 4.03 -6.04 6.80
N MET A 40 5.33 -5.83 6.95
CA MET A 40 6.33 -6.57 6.16
C MET A 40 6.29 -8.05 6.54
N ASP A 41 6.60 -8.91 5.58
CA ASP A 41 6.75 -10.34 5.84
C ASP A 41 8.20 -10.77 5.67
N ASN A 42 9.01 -10.51 6.70
CA ASN A 42 10.48 -10.78 6.72
C ASN A 42 10.87 -12.26 6.56
N THR A 43 9.90 -13.15 6.32
CA THR A 43 10.12 -14.55 5.92
C THR A 43 10.06 -14.77 4.41
N ARG A 44 9.72 -13.74 3.64
CA ARG A 44 9.54 -13.75 2.19
C ARG A 44 10.73 -13.09 1.50
N PHE A 45 10.96 -13.52 0.26
CA PHE A 45 12.01 -12.99 -0.59
C PHE A 45 11.80 -11.49 -0.84
N GLY A 46 12.87 -10.72 -0.61
CA GLY A 46 12.89 -9.27 -0.83
C GLY A 46 12.48 -8.44 0.39
N GLU A 47 11.98 -9.08 1.46
CA GLU A 47 11.47 -8.39 2.65
C GLU A 47 12.26 -8.68 3.95
N GLU A 48 13.37 -9.42 3.86
CA GLU A 48 14.01 -10.05 5.03
C GLU A 48 14.50 -9.06 6.10
N GLU A 49 14.94 -7.87 5.69
CA GLU A 49 15.49 -6.84 6.58
C GLU A 49 14.57 -5.61 6.73
N ASP A 50 13.34 -5.70 6.23
CA ASP A 50 12.48 -4.54 6.12
C ASP A 50 11.79 -4.14 7.42
N CYS A 51 11.41 -2.87 7.46
CA CYS A 51 10.69 -2.24 8.55
C CYS A 51 9.82 -1.09 8.04
N PRO A 52 8.91 -0.52 8.84
CA PRO A 52 8.14 0.66 8.44
C PRO A 52 9.01 1.85 8.00
N GLN A 53 10.23 1.98 8.52
CA GLN A 53 11.20 3.02 8.17
C GLN A 53 11.94 2.75 6.85
N ASP A 54 11.89 1.51 6.36
CA ASP A 54 12.58 1.05 5.15
C ASP A 54 11.76 -0.08 4.51
N ILE A 55 10.71 0.32 3.78
CA ILE A 55 9.83 -0.60 3.05
C ILE A 55 10.57 -1.04 1.77
N SER A 56 10.76 -2.35 1.57
CA SER A 56 11.44 -2.89 0.38
C SER A 56 10.86 -2.40 -0.93
N GLN A 57 11.71 -2.34 -1.95
CA GLN A 57 11.26 -2.20 -3.33
C GLN A 57 10.56 -3.48 -3.83
N THR A 58 11.04 -4.66 -3.44
CA THR A 58 10.44 -5.95 -3.82
C THR A 58 9.79 -6.58 -2.60
N PRO A 59 8.45 -6.70 -2.55
CA PRO A 59 7.51 -6.70 -3.66
C PRO A 59 6.69 -5.40 -3.79
N PHE A 60 7.07 -4.32 -3.11
CA PHE A 60 6.25 -3.10 -3.04
C PHE A 60 6.05 -2.42 -4.40
N GLU A 61 7.10 -2.26 -5.22
CA GLU A 61 6.99 -1.64 -6.55
C GLU A 61 6.07 -2.46 -7.47
N ASP A 62 6.13 -3.80 -7.42
CA ASP A 62 5.21 -4.64 -8.19
C ASP A 62 3.76 -4.53 -7.72
N LEU A 63 3.53 -4.25 -6.43
CA LEU A 63 2.19 -3.95 -5.93
C LEU A 63 1.69 -2.65 -6.58
N LEU A 64 2.50 -1.60 -6.60
CA LEU A 64 2.14 -0.33 -7.25
C LEU A 64 1.78 -0.55 -8.73
N ASP A 65 2.61 -1.28 -9.46
CA ASP A 65 2.39 -1.59 -10.87
C ASP A 65 1.17 -2.50 -11.11
N SER A 66 1.02 -3.57 -10.31
CA SER A 66 -0.07 -4.54 -10.46
C SER A 66 -1.45 -3.92 -10.22
N TYR A 67 -1.52 -2.93 -9.35
CA TYR A 67 -2.75 -2.22 -9.01
C TYR A 67 -2.89 -0.86 -9.69
N MET A 68 -1.90 -0.44 -10.50
CA MET A 68 -1.89 0.84 -11.21
C MET A 68 -2.08 2.05 -10.28
N VAL A 69 -1.37 2.03 -9.15
CA VAL A 69 -1.40 3.09 -8.12
C VAL A 69 0.00 3.64 -7.87
N TRP A 70 0.09 4.81 -7.25
CA TRP A 70 1.34 5.35 -6.71
C TRP A 70 1.17 5.76 -5.25
N VAL A 71 2.27 5.89 -4.52
CA VAL A 71 2.23 6.45 -3.16
C VAL A 71 2.04 7.95 -3.23
N SER A 72 0.98 8.47 -2.60
CA SER A 72 0.74 9.92 -2.48
C SER A 72 1.12 10.50 -1.13
N ASP A 73 1.25 9.65 -0.11
CA ASP A 73 1.70 10.03 1.23
C ASP A 73 2.40 8.84 1.87
N PHE A 74 3.65 9.07 2.28
CA PHE A 74 4.48 8.06 2.94
C PHE A 74 4.22 7.95 4.44
N TYR A 75 3.45 8.88 5.01
CA TYR A 75 3.22 8.95 6.46
C TYR A 75 4.51 8.81 7.29
N ASP A 76 5.57 9.53 6.89
CA ASP A 76 6.92 9.39 7.45
C ASP A 76 6.95 9.42 8.98
N ASP A 77 6.18 10.31 9.61
CA ASP A 77 6.11 10.41 11.07
C ASP A 77 5.50 9.15 11.71
N LEU A 78 4.43 8.59 11.14
CA LEU A 78 3.79 7.37 11.66
C LEU A 78 4.69 6.15 11.46
N ASN A 79 5.35 6.07 10.30
CA ASN A 79 6.28 5.00 9.97
C ASN A 79 7.55 5.08 10.82
N ALA A 80 8.07 6.28 11.09
CA ALA A 80 9.22 6.49 11.98
C ALA A 80 8.96 5.99 13.40
N GLU A 81 7.74 6.17 13.90
CA GLU A 81 7.33 5.75 15.25
C GLU A 81 6.87 4.28 15.35
N SER A 82 6.70 3.58 14.22
CA SER A 82 6.21 2.20 14.22
C SER A 82 7.34 1.18 14.13
N GLU A 83 7.28 0.13 14.96
CA GLU A 83 8.21 -1.01 14.86
C GLU A 83 7.73 -2.08 13.86
N VAL A 84 6.44 -2.09 13.49
CA VAL A 84 5.82 -3.22 12.77
C VAL A 84 4.85 -2.79 11.68
N THR A 85 4.07 -1.73 11.92
CA THR A 85 2.98 -1.33 11.02
C THR A 85 3.48 -0.28 10.02
N CYS A 86 3.41 -0.62 8.75
CA CYS A 86 3.62 0.31 7.65
C CYS A 86 2.32 1.06 7.37
N TYR A 87 2.42 2.35 7.06
CA TYR A 87 1.33 3.22 6.66
C TYR A 87 1.65 3.76 5.27
N GLN A 88 0.72 3.62 4.32
CA GLN A 88 0.85 4.20 2.98
C GLN A 88 -0.49 4.73 2.46
N GLU A 89 -0.46 5.89 1.82
CA GLU A 89 -1.57 6.36 0.99
C GLU A 89 -1.29 6.05 -0.46
N PHE A 90 -2.25 5.39 -1.11
CA PHE A 90 -2.21 5.03 -2.50
C PHE A 90 -3.17 5.91 -3.28
N ALA A 91 -2.73 6.38 -4.44
CA ALA A 91 -3.48 7.23 -5.34
C ALA A 91 -3.58 6.63 -6.75
N SER A 92 -4.68 6.91 -7.43
CA SER A 92 -4.86 6.69 -8.86
C SER A 92 -5.79 7.75 -9.46
N GLY A 93 -5.59 8.09 -10.73
CA GLY A 93 -6.53 8.91 -11.49
C GLY A 93 -7.85 8.19 -11.80
N ASN A 94 -7.94 6.88 -11.53
CA ASN A 94 -9.10 6.05 -11.80
C ASN A 94 -9.55 5.30 -10.54
N ILE A 95 -10.81 5.49 -10.14
CA ILE A 95 -11.39 4.85 -8.95
C ILE A 95 -11.34 3.32 -9.02
N ALA A 96 -11.45 2.74 -10.22
CA ALA A 96 -11.44 1.28 -10.39
C ALA A 96 -10.11 0.64 -9.96
N ASP A 97 -9.01 1.39 -10.05
CA ASP A 97 -7.69 0.91 -9.63
C ASP A 97 -7.60 0.88 -8.10
N ILE A 98 -8.15 1.89 -7.42
CA ILE A 98 -8.29 1.89 -5.96
C ILE A 98 -9.23 0.78 -5.48
N GLU A 99 -10.37 0.58 -6.15
CA GLU A 99 -11.28 -0.52 -5.84
C GLU A 99 -10.60 -1.88 -6.00
N LYS A 100 -9.78 -2.06 -7.04
CA LYS A 100 -8.97 -3.26 -7.26
C LYS A 100 -7.94 -3.44 -6.15
N LEU A 101 -7.21 -2.38 -5.77
CA LEU A 101 -6.25 -2.41 -4.66
C LEU A 101 -6.92 -2.87 -3.36
N LEU A 102 -8.10 -2.34 -3.03
CA LEU A 102 -8.81 -2.72 -1.80
C LEU A 102 -9.16 -4.22 -1.72
N THR A 103 -9.13 -4.95 -2.83
CA THR A 103 -9.29 -6.43 -2.82
C THR A 103 -8.10 -7.19 -2.21
N ILE A 104 -6.99 -6.49 -1.90
CA ILE A 104 -5.83 -7.03 -1.18
C ILE A 104 -6.08 -7.18 0.32
N ILE A 105 -7.11 -6.51 0.86
CA ILE A 105 -7.43 -6.60 2.28
C ILE A 105 -7.79 -8.05 2.63
N GLY A 106 -7.14 -8.57 3.66
CA GLY A 106 -7.26 -9.97 4.08
C GLY A 106 -6.40 -10.95 3.29
N LYS A 107 -5.54 -10.47 2.36
CA LYS A 107 -4.58 -11.26 1.59
C LYS A 107 -3.14 -10.91 1.97
N GLN A 108 -2.19 -11.68 1.45
CA GLN A 108 -0.76 -11.38 1.41
C GLN A 108 -0.35 -11.02 -0.01
N PHE A 109 0.70 -10.22 -0.13
CA PHE A 109 1.35 -9.92 -1.40
C PHE A 109 2.86 -10.07 -1.21
N TYR A 110 3.46 -11.01 -1.92
CA TYR A 110 4.86 -11.36 -1.74
C TYR A 110 5.52 -11.76 -3.06
N ALA A 111 6.85 -11.62 -3.13
CA ALA A 111 7.64 -12.13 -4.24
C ALA A 111 8.09 -13.58 -3.97
N VAL A 112 8.24 -14.34 -5.06
CA VAL A 112 8.78 -15.70 -5.09
C VAL A 112 9.98 -15.70 -6.01
N ASP A 113 11.16 -16.01 -5.47
CA ASP A 113 12.39 -16.20 -6.24
C ASP A 113 12.26 -17.43 -7.14
N ASP A 114 12.36 -17.22 -8.45
CA ASP A 114 12.34 -18.28 -9.47
C ASP A 114 13.76 -18.76 -9.83
N GLY A 115 14.79 -18.14 -9.26
CA GLY A 115 16.19 -18.37 -9.57
C GLY A 115 16.70 -17.53 -10.75
N ASP A 116 18.01 -17.56 -10.96
CA ASP A 116 18.70 -16.87 -12.06
C ASP A 116 18.39 -15.35 -12.17
N GLY A 117 18.06 -14.72 -11.04
CA GLY A 117 17.74 -13.28 -10.97
C GLY A 117 16.32 -12.91 -11.41
N TYR A 118 15.44 -13.90 -11.55
CA TYR A 118 14.02 -13.70 -11.84
C TYR A 118 13.17 -14.00 -10.61
N TYR A 119 12.06 -13.28 -10.50
CA TYR A 119 11.02 -13.54 -9.52
C TYR A 119 9.65 -13.20 -10.10
N HIS A 120 8.60 -13.66 -9.44
CA HIS A 120 7.23 -13.22 -9.70
C HIS A 120 6.52 -12.86 -8.40
N THR A 121 5.43 -12.12 -8.49
CA THR A 121 4.60 -11.78 -7.33
C THR A 121 3.36 -12.64 -7.24
N VAL A 122 2.94 -12.89 -6.00
CA VAL A 122 1.77 -13.69 -5.66
C VAL A 122 0.86 -12.86 -4.75
N THR A 123 -0.45 -12.94 -4.99
CA THR A 123 -1.47 -12.43 -4.07
C THR A 123 -2.33 -13.59 -3.58
N GLU A 124 -2.30 -13.90 -2.28
CA GLU A 124 -3.02 -15.04 -1.67
C GLU A 124 -3.92 -14.64 -0.49
#